data_AF-A0A5C9AE39-F1
#
_entry.id   AF-A0A5C9AE39-F1
#
_cell.length_a   1.000
_cell.length_b   1.000
_cell.length_c   1.000
_cell.angle_alpha   90.00
_cell.angle_beta   90.00
_cell.angle_gamma   90.00
#
_symmetry.space_group_name_H-M   'P 1'
#
loop_
_entity.id
_entity.type
_entity.pdbx_description
1 polymer ?
#
loop_
_entity_poly.entity_id
_entity_poly.type
_entity_poly.pdbx_seq_one_letter_code
_entity_poly.pdbx_strand_id
1 'polypeptide(L)' 'MLTEQQRRELDWEKTDGLMPVIVQHAVSGEVLMLGYMNPEALDK' A
#
# COMPACT_ATOMS: atom_id res chain seq x y z
N MET A 1 10.47 4.08 -1.23
CA MET A 1 9.18 4.78 -1.16
C MET A 1 8.69 5.05 -2.57
N LEU A 2 7.38 5.01 -2.81
CA LEU A 2 6.79 5.28 -4.13
C LEU A 2 6.94 6.76 -4.51
N THR A 3 7.23 7.01 -5.78
CA THR A 3 7.16 8.36 -6.35
C THR A 3 5.70 8.78 -6.56
N GLU A 4 5.44 10.08 -6.73
CA GLU A 4 4.10 10.59 -7.05
C GLU A 4 3.52 9.99 -8.33
N GLN A 5 4.36 9.75 -9.34
CA GLN A 5 3.93 9.07 -10.56
C GLN A 5 3.47 7.64 -10.26
N GLN A 6 4.24 6.88 -9.47
CA GLN A 6 3.90 5.51 -9.12
C GLN A 6 2.62 5.42 -8.28
N ARG A 7 2.34 6.40 -7.41
CA ARG A 7 1.07 6.45 -6.65
C ARG A 7 -0.15 6.62 -7.56
N ARG A 8 -0.02 7.40 -8.64
CA ARG A 8 -1.10 7.60 -9.64
C ARG A 8 -1.36 6.37 -10.50
N GLU A 9 -0.39 5.48 -10.61
CA GLU A 9 -0.49 4.23 -11.38
C GLU A 9 -1.16 3.10 -10.57
N LEU A 10 -1.46 3.31 -9.28
CA LEU A 10 -2.20 2.36 -8.46
C LEU A 10 -3.67 2.28 -8.93
N ASP A 11 -4.06 1.10 -9.40
CA ASP A 11 -5.42 0.81 -9.84
C ASP A 11 -6.29 0.35 -8.65
N TRP A 12 -6.93 1.32 -8.01
CA TRP A 12 -7.81 1.10 -6.87
C TRP A 12 -9.11 0.40 -7.26
N GLU A 13 -9.64 0.67 -8.46
CA GLU A 13 -10.91 0.10 -8.95
C GLU A 13 -10.81 -1.42 -9.11
N LYS A 14 -9.65 -1.92 -9.59
CA LYS A 14 -9.37 -3.36 -9.66
C LYS A 14 -9.44 -4.09 -8.32
N THR A 15 -9.31 -3.36 -7.21
CA THR A 15 -9.33 -3.90 -5.84
C THR A 15 -10.57 -3.45 -5.04
N ASP A 16 -11.63 -3.00 -5.71
CA ASP A 16 -12.84 -2.46 -5.06
C ASP A 16 -12.54 -1.35 -4.05
N GLY A 17 -11.51 -0.54 -4.32
CA GLY A 17 -11.06 0.56 -3.46
C GLY A 17 -10.23 0.14 -2.24
N LEU A 18 -9.98 -1.16 -2.04
CA LEU A 18 -9.20 -1.69 -0.91
C LEU A 18 -8.02 -2.53 -1.39
N MET A 19 -6.83 -1.91 -1.39
CA MET A 19 -5.60 -2.56 -1.83
C MET A 19 -4.96 -3.36 -0.69
N PRO A 20 -4.58 -4.64 -0.91
CA PRO A 20 -3.84 -5.41 0.09
C PRO A 20 -2.42 -4.84 0.28
N VAL A 21 -1.97 -4.78 1.53
CA VAL A 21 -0.65 -4.25 1.91
C VAL A 21 0.09 -5.16 2.87
N ILE A 22 1.42 -5.15 2.77
CA ILE A 22 2.30 -5.84 3.70
C ILE A 22 3.04 -4.82 4.56
N VAL A 23 2.88 -4.94 5.88
CA VAL A 23 3.72 -4.22 6.84
C VAL A 23 4.90 -5.11 7.16
N GLN A 24 6.11 -4.59 6.97
CA GLN A 24 7.35 -5.31 7.23
C GLN A 24 8.33 -4.47 8.05
N HIS A 25 9.19 -5.14 8.81
CA HIS A 25 10.29 -4.48 9.47
C HIS A 25 11.31 -3.96 8.44
N ALA A 26 11.67 -2.68 8.52
CA ALA A 26 12.39 -1.97 7.46
C ALA A 26 13.82 -2.48 7.21
N VAL A 27 14.46 -3.13 8.21
CA VAL A 27 15.84 -3.62 8.11
C VAL A 27 15.90 -5.12 7.86
N SER A 28 15.14 -5.92 8.61
CA SER A 28 15.17 -7.39 8.49
C SER A 28 14.30 -7.91 7.36
N GLY A 29 13.32 -7.13 6.89
CA GLY A 29 12.33 -7.57 5.91
C GLY A 29 11.30 -8.55 6.47
N GLU A 30 11.28 -8.75 7.80
CA GLU A 30 10.30 -9.60 8.46
C GLU A 30 8.88 -9.07 8.21
N VAL A 31 8.00 -9.92 7.71
CA VAL A 31 6.58 -9.60 7.51
C VAL A 31 5.89 -9.59 8.87
N LEU A 32 5.38 -8.42 9.25
CA LEU A 32 4.70 -8.21 10.52
C LEU A 32 3.19 -8.40 10.38
N MET A 33 2.61 -7.98 9.26
CA MET A 33 1.16 -8.00 9.04
C MET A 33 0.78 -7.93 7.56
N LEU A 34 -0.33 -8.59 7.21
CA LEU A 34 -1.12 -8.32 6.01
C LEU A 34 -2.32 -7.46 6.39
N GLY A 35 -2.54 -6.36 5.69
CA GLY A 35 -3.66 -5.46 5.88
C GLY A 35 -4.27 -5.00 4.56
N TYR A 36 -5.19 -4.04 4.64
CA TYR A 36 -5.79 -3.37 3.50
C TYR A 36 -5.74 -1.86 3.69
N MET A 37 -5.55 -1.11 2.60
CA MET A 37 -5.58 0.35 2.60
C MET A 37 -6.55 0.85 1.53
N ASN A 38 -7.17 2.00 1.78
CA ASN A 38 -7.87 2.82 0.79
C ASN A 38 -6.96 3.98 0.33
N PRO A 39 -7.33 4.73 -0.72
CA PRO A 39 -6.54 5.87 -1.19
C PRO A 39 -6.25 6.90 -0.08
N GLU A 40 -7.22 7.20 0.77
CA GLU A 40 -7.09 8.19 1.83
C GLU A 40 -6.08 7.77 2.92
N ALA A 41 -5.87 6.46 3.12
CA ALA A 41 -4.86 5.94 4.04
C ALA A 41 -3.45 6.03 3.48
N LEU A 42 -3.27 6.10 2.16
CA LEU A 42 -1.95 6.28 1.53
C LEU A 42 -1.49 7.75 1.59
N ASP A 43 -2.43 8.68 1.62
CA ASP A 43 -2.16 10.13 1.66
C ASP A 43 -1.84 10.67 3.06
N LYS A 44 -2.03 9.86 4.11
CA LYS A 44 -1.80 10.22 5.52
C LYS A 44 -0.57 9.54 6.09
#